data_AF-A0A4R4X2G0-F1
#
_entry.id   AF-A0A4R4X2G0-F1
#
_cell.length_a   1.000
_cell.length_b   1.000
_cell.length_c   1.000
_cell.angle_alpha   90.00
_cell.angle_beta   90.00
_cell.angle_gamma   90.00
#
_symmetry.space_group_name_H-M   'P 1'
#
loop_
_entity.id
_entity.type
_entity.pdbx_description
1 polymer ?
#
loop_
_entity_poly.entity_id
_entity_poly.type
_entity_poly.pdbx_seq_one_letter_code
_entity_poly.pdbx_strand_id
1 'polypeptide(L)'
;MNERYDGTSRRRLLQAGALGAGAVIAPGVLSTDSAAAATAGRGRVDTEHPRFTLAVVPDTQYLFDLDRGDSAPLVASFEYLIDHRSAENLVFVAHLGDVVENAQPSEFAQADAVFRILDRARMPYSVLAGNHDIDASKDDTRGDSAYLRTFGPQRFTRMATYGGSTPNKYNSYHVFRAAGRQWLLLAMDWRPSDASLAWARGVIAAHPRLPVILTTHELVNADHGNPTAYFTDHGNRVWDQLIDGNDQIFLTLNGHFWPPGRVTRTNAAGNDVHLHLTNYQDRYYGGSAMIRLYHFDLARNTIDVETIAPWIIGQDPARRSQLAEGEIELTDDTNRFSVPLDFDQRFAGFAPIPVRPARPARQLVVPGTVAYWRFDGPLADQVTDHSGQGNHLTRVDLTSNGITASPEFHPDQPGHASWLFAGGKKPARGGYLRTADDAPLNAMTFTKGYTIEAFVKLTDDGADHAWQGLLSRMGTGADAGKTGSDPSEPVVNLGFSGGRQLQWAVYPVDRNDTFTNWGHEQLAGHWFHLAVVNDARHSTLYVDASPLLRNPSTPSNGLATAGKPWLVGANHYDNVIEQAFAGHLGELRIVTRALEPAQFLNA
;
A
#
# COMPACT_ATOMS: atom_id res chain seq x y z
N MET A 1 3.63 3.38 -33.43
CA MET A 1 2.83 4.56 -33.01
C MET A 1 2.85 4.55 -31.49
N ASN A 2 3.72 5.39 -30.93
CA ASN A 2 3.96 5.48 -29.48
C ASN A 2 3.14 6.65 -28.96
N GLU A 3 2.07 6.39 -28.22
CA GLU A 3 1.42 7.41 -27.41
C GLU A 3 2.13 7.47 -26.05
N ARG A 4 2.80 8.61 -25.82
CA ARG A 4 3.38 8.97 -24.54
C ARG A 4 2.27 9.39 -23.61
N TYR A 5 2.18 8.69 -22.49
CA TYR A 5 1.39 9.05 -21.32
C TYR A 5 1.89 10.39 -20.76
N ASP A 6 1.07 11.44 -20.76
CA ASP A 6 1.41 12.70 -20.10
C ASP A 6 0.97 12.65 -18.63
N GLY A 7 1.92 12.41 -17.73
CA GLY A 7 1.70 12.46 -16.29
C GLY A 7 1.38 13.88 -15.84
N THR A 8 0.12 14.29 -15.91
CA THR A 8 -0.37 15.55 -15.36
C THR A 8 -0.37 15.48 -13.83
N SER A 9 0.64 16.09 -13.21
CA SER A 9 0.74 16.20 -11.76
C SER A 9 -0.32 17.17 -11.22
N ARG A 10 -0.95 16.81 -10.09
CA ARG A 10 -1.99 17.56 -9.37
C ARG A 10 -1.60 19.00 -8.98
N ARG A 11 -0.32 19.40 -9.10
CA ARG A 11 0.17 20.72 -8.63
C ARG A 11 -0.11 21.89 -9.60
N ARG A 12 -0.38 21.66 -10.90
CA ARG A 12 -0.73 22.77 -11.82
C ARG A 12 -2.17 23.28 -11.68
N LEU A 13 -3.08 22.51 -11.10
CA LEU A 13 -4.48 22.90 -10.93
C LEU A 13 -4.72 23.97 -9.87
N LEU A 14 -3.77 24.18 -8.93
CA LEU A 14 -3.91 25.19 -7.87
C LEU A 14 -3.41 26.58 -8.27
N GLN A 15 -2.75 26.75 -9.43
CA GLN A 15 -2.24 28.06 -9.89
C GLN A 15 -3.04 28.67 -11.06
N ALA A 16 -3.99 27.94 -11.65
CA ALA A 16 -4.81 28.44 -12.77
C ALA A 16 -6.20 28.96 -12.35
N GLY A 17 -6.42 29.18 -11.05
CA GLY A 17 -7.71 29.59 -10.47
C GLY A 17 -7.91 31.10 -10.35
N ALA A 18 -7.43 31.90 -11.28
CA ALA A 18 -7.81 33.32 -11.38
C ALA A 18 -7.62 33.78 -12.81
N LEU A 19 -8.71 33.83 -13.59
CA LEU A 19 -9.03 34.85 -14.61
C LEU A 19 -10.18 34.34 -15.51
N GLY A 20 -11.35 34.97 -15.35
CA GLY A 20 -12.25 35.29 -16.46
C GLY A 20 -13.24 34.22 -16.93
N ALA A 21 -14.46 34.26 -16.39
CA ALA A 21 -15.69 34.13 -17.18
C ALA A 21 -16.86 34.69 -16.37
N GLY A 22 -17.46 35.78 -16.87
CA GLY A 22 -18.69 36.34 -16.31
C GLY A 22 -19.88 35.43 -16.59
N ALA A 23 -20.66 35.14 -15.56
CA ALA A 23 -22.00 34.58 -15.70
C ALA A 23 -22.94 35.20 -14.66
N VAL A 24 -24.12 35.57 -15.14
CA VAL A 24 -25.20 36.30 -14.48
C VAL A 24 -25.77 35.49 -13.30
N ILE A 25 -25.91 36.11 -12.13
CA ILE A 25 -26.51 35.50 -10.93
C ILE A 25 -28.01 35.77 -10.90
N ALA A 26 -28.82 34.71 -10.87
CA ALA A 26 -30.19 34.73 -10.36
C ALA A 26 -30.18 34.23 -8.89
N PRO A 27 -30.99 34.80 -7.98
CA PRO A 27 -30.89 34.52 -6.55
C PRO A 27 -31.67 33.25 -6.20
N GLY A 28 -30.99 32.26 -5.61
CA GLY A 28 -31.62 31.04 -5.14
C GLY A 28 -30.75 30.34 -4.09
N VAL A 29 -30.98 30.72 -2.83
CA VAL A 29 -30.63 30.06 -1.57
C VAL A 29 -29.56 28.96 -1.65
N LEU A 30 -28.29 29.35 -1.52
CA LEU A 30 -27.21 28.43 -1.15
C LEU A 30 -26.91 28.62 0.33
N SER A 31 -27.19 27.55 1.08
CA SER A 31 -26.81 27.34 2.46
C SER A 31 -25.33 27.65 2.65
N THR A 32 -25.06 28.52 3.60
CA THR A 32 -23.72 28.88 4.04
C THR A 32 -23.10 27.75 4.85
N ASP A 33 -22.63 26.70 4.18
CA ASP A 33 -21.50 25.93 4.72
C ASP A 33 -20.23 26.71 4.38
N SER A 34 -20.03 27.72 5.22
CA SER A 34 -18.78 28.45 5.38
C SER A 34 -17.63 27.47 5.37
N ALA A 35 -16.69 27.73 4.46
CA ALA A 35 -15.34 27.20 4.44
C ALA A 35 -14.88 26.92 5.87
N ALA A 36 -14.82 25.63 6.23
CA ALA A 36 -13.87 25.16 7.20
C ALA A 36 -12.49 25.36 6.56
N ALA A 37 -12.03 26.61 6.55
CA ALA A 37 -10.64 26.93 6.43
C ALA A 37 -9.96 26.08 7.49
N ALA A 38 -9.25 25.06 7.03
CA ALA A 38 -8.39 24.25 7.85
C ALA A 38 -7.52 25.22 8.63
N THR A 39 -7.84 25.37 9.91
CA THR A 39 -6.88 25.87 10.87
C THR A 39 -5.81 24.81 10.89
N ALA A 40 -4.77 25.00 10.06
CA ALA A 40 -3.59 24.18 10.02
C ALA A 40 -2.98 24.20 11.42
N GLY A 41 -3.38 23.22 12.24
CA GLY A 41 -2.75 22.96 13.52
C GLY A 41 -1.28 22.71 13.23
N ARG A 42 -0.40 23.28 14.07
CA ARG A 42 1.05 23.11 13.97
C ARG A 42 1.45 21.65 13.68
N GLY A 43 1.78 21.38 12.41
CA GLY A 43 2.73 20.37 11.91
C GLY A 43 2.81 19.01 12.60
N ARG A 44 1.69 18.34 12.90
CA ARG A 44 1.73 16.98 13.46
C ARG A 44 1.59 15.94 12.36
N VAL A 45 2.61 15.08 12.23
CA VAL A 45 2.58 13.89 11.38
C VAL A 45 1.50 12.92 11.85
N ASP A 46 0.81 12.28 10.90
CA ASP A 46 -0.10 11.17 11.18
C ASP A 46 0.68 9.85 11.09
N THR A 47 0.96 9.26 12.25
CA THR A 47 1.76 8.04 12.32
C THR A 47 1.00 6.78 11.89
N GLU A 48 -0.32 6.85 11.77
CA GLU A 48 -1.17 5.72 11.37
C GLU A 48 -1.59 5.80 9.89
N HIS A 49 -1.48 6.97 9.26
CA HIS A 49 -1.74 7.12 7.84
C HIS A 49 -0.85 6.17 7.01
N PRO A 50 -1.41 5.41 6.04
CA PRO A 50 -0.66 4.38 5.29
C PRO A 50 0.42 4.96 4.36
N ARG A 51 0.50 6.29 4.27
CA ARG A 51 1.50 7.02 3.50
C ARG A 51 2.33 7.93 4.39
N PHE A 52 3.63 7.97 4.16
CA PHE A 52 4.54 8.92 4.79
C PHE A 52 5.68 9.31 3.84
N THR A 53 6.36 10.41 4.14
CA THR A 53 7.47 10.91 3.33
C THR A 53 8.77 10.95 4.14
N LEU A 54 9.85 10.45 3.53
CA LEU A 54 11.23 10.66 3.97
C LEU A 54 11.93 11.59 2.98
N ALA A 55 12.49 12.69 3.46
CA ALA A 55 13.26 13.61 2.63
C ALA A 55 14.76 13.29 2.73
N VAL A 56 15.44 13.35 1.60
CA VAL A 56 16.88 13.14 1.48
C VAL A 56 17.51 14.44 1.00
N VAL A 57 18.50 14.90 1.74
CA VAL A 57 19.32 16.06 1.41
C VAL A 57 20.72 15.55 1.11
N PRO A 58 21.14 15.54 -0.15
CA PRO A 58 22.46 15.05 -0.51
C PRO A 58 23.51 16.13 -0.25
N ASP A 59 24.69 15.92 -0.79
CA ASP A 59 25.93 16.67 -0.62
C ASP A 59 25.74 18.19 -0.83
N THR A 60 25.94 18.99 0.23
CA THR A 60 25.71 20.44 0.25
C THR A 60 26.97 21.28 0.23
N GLN A 61 28.14 20.64 0.17
CA GLN A 61 29.46 21.24 0.38
C GLN A 61 29.72 22.54 -0.37
N TYR A 62 29.31 22.65 -1.64
CA TYR A 62 29.53 23.87 -2.45
C TYR A 62 28.74 25.09 -1.96
N LEU A 63 27.71 24.89 -1.12
CA LEU A 63 27.00 25.97 -0.44
C LEU A 63 27.78 26.51 0.77
N PHE A 64 28.83 25.81 1.19
CA PHE A 64 29.71 26.12 2.32
C PHE A 64 31.19 25.92 1.95
N ASP A 65 31.65 26.64 0.91
CA ASP A 65 33.06 26.73 0.51
C ASP A 65 33.63 28.10 0.88
N LEU A 66 34.27 28.19 2.04
CA LEU A 66 34.97 29.39 2.55
C LEU A 66 34.17 30.70 2.35
N ASP A 67 34.60 31.57 1.43
CA ASP A 67 34.02 32.86 1.08
C ASP A 67 33.23 32.85 -0.25
N ARG A 68 32.97 31.66 -0.79
CA ARG A 68 32.34 31.40 -2.09
C ARG A 68 30.99 30.68 -2.00
N GLY A 69 30.56 30.31 -0.79
CA GLY A 69 29.28 29.66 -0.55
C GLY A 69 28.08 30.62 -0.47
N ASP A 70 26.90 30.09 -0.80
CA ASP A 70 25.61 30.70 -0.47
C ASP A 70 24.69 29.64 0.14
N SER A 71 24.27 29.87 1.38
CA SER A 71 23.40 28.95 2.12
C SER A 71 21.90 29.17 1.89
N ALA A 72 21.51 30.22 1.16
CA ALA A 72 20.11 30.53 0.88
C ALA A 72 19.34 29.34 0.24
N PRO A 73 19.94 28.53 -0.65
CA PRO A 73 19.25 27.36 -1.17
C PRO A 73 18.89 26.32 -0.10
N LEU A 74 19.82 26.01 0.81
CA LEU A 74 19.57 25.02 1.87
C LEU A 74 18.56 25.53 2.90
N VAL A 75 18.60 26.83 3.22
CA VAL A 75 17.58 27.48 4.05
C VAL A 75 16.19 27.28 3.44
N ALA A 76 16.03 27.58 2.14
CA ALA A 76 14.76 27.43 1.45
C ALA A 76 14.29 25.96 1.40
N SER A 77 15.21 25.01 1.21
CA SER A 77 14.88 23.58 1.27
C SER A 77 14.39 23.15 2.65
N PHE A 78 15.03 23.57 3.74
CA PHE A 78 14.54 23.25 5.09
C PHE A 78 13.21 23.92 5.42
N GLU A 79 13.01 25.18 5.04
CA GLU A 79 11.74 25.87 5.21
C GLU A 79 10.62 25.17 4.42
N TYR A 80 10.87 24.79 3.17
CA TYR A 80 9.94 24.00 2.37
C TYR A 80 9.54 22.69 3.06
N LEU A 81 10.50 21.93 3.58
CA LEU A 81 10.22 20.67 4.28
C LEU A 81 9.40 20.88 5.56
N ILE A 82 9.63 21.97 6.28
CA ILE A 82 8.86 22.33 7.49
C ILE A 82 7.43 22.71 7.11
N ASP A 83 7.26 23.55 6.09
CA ASP A 83 5.96 24.03 5.63
C ASP A 83 5.08 22.92 5.06
N HIS A 84 5.70 21.95 4.37
CA HIS A 84 5.00 20.82 3.76
C HIS A 84 4.86 19.62 4.69
N ARG A 85 5.42 19.68 5.91
CA ARG A 85 5.51 18.54 6.82
C ARG A 85 4.18 17.83 7.07
N SER A 86 3.12 18.59 7.33
CA SER A 86 1.79 18.03 7.61
C SER A 86 1.11 17.52 6.33
N ALA A 87 1.27 18.23 5.22
CA ALA A 87 0.59 17.90 3.96
C ALA A 87 1.17 16.64 3.30
N GLU A 88 2.48 16.47 3.38
CA GLU A 88 3.21 15.34 2.79
C GLU A 88 3.44 14.20 3.80
N ASN A 89 2.92 14.33 5.03
CA ASN A 89 3.23 13.46 6.17
C ASN A 89 4.73 13.15 6.28
N LEU A 90 5.55 14.21 6.29
CA LEU A 90 7.01 14.10 6.32
C LEU A 90 7.48 13.76 7.74
N VAL A 91 8.03 12.56 7.89
CA VAL A 91 8.38 12.00 9.20
C VAL A 91 9.86 12.15 9.55
N PHE A 92 10.74 12.29 8.54
CA PHE A 92 12.19 12.32 8.75
C PHE A 92 12.94 12.99 7.59
N VAL A 93 14.06 13.65 7.90
CA VAL A 93 15.02 14.20 6.91
C VAL A 93 16.39 13.52 7.09
N ALA A 94 16.99 12.98 6.02
CA ALA A 94 18.29 12.34 6.06
C ALA A 94 19.31 13.12 5.22
N HIS A 95 20.36 13.63 5.84
CA HIS A 95 21.50 14.24 5.14
C HIS A 95 22.57 13.18 4.83
N LEU A 96 23.10 13.17 3.61
CA LEU A 96 24.00 12.10 3.11
C LEU A 96 25.50 12.38 3.22
N GLY A 97 25.90 13.42 3.96
CA GLY A 97 27.30 13.79 4.15
C GLY A 97 27.76 14.88 3.19
N ASP A 98 29.05 15.18 3.22
CA ASP A 98 29.64 16.36 2.58
C ASP A 98 28.81 17.62 2.85
N VAL A 99 28.70 17.93 4.14
CA VAL A 99 27.99 19.12 4.60
C VAL A 99 28.74 20.37 4.15
N VAL A 100 30.07 20.36 4.29
CA VAL A 100 30.98 21.48 3.97
C VAL A 100 32.08 21.03 3.02
N GLU A 101 32.77 21.97 2.37
CA GLU A 101 33.78 21.67 1.34
C GLU A 101 35.17 21.33 1.88
N ASN A 102 35.61 21.96 2.97
CA ASN A 102 37.02 21.94 3.37
C ASN A 102 37.27 21.45 4.82
N ALA A 103 36.29 20.81 5.44
CA ALA A 103 36.30 20.41 6.85
C ALA A 103 36.63 21.56 7.83
N GLN A 104 36.45 22.82 7.44
CA GLN A 104 36.88 23.97 8.23
C GLN A 104 35.88 24.29 9.33
N PRO A 105 36.34 24.63 10.56
CA PRO A 105 35.45 25.08 11.63
C PRO A 105 34.56 26.27 11.24
N SER A 106 35.04 27.16 10.36
CA SER A 106 34.26 28.30 9.87
C SER A 106 33.10 27.90 8.97
N GLU A 107 33.28 26.90 8.10
CA GLU A 107 32.20 26.38 7.24
C GLU A 107 31.18 25.64 8.09
N PHE A 108 31.64 24.82 9.04
CA PHE A 108 30.75 24.16 9.99
C PHE A 108 29.93 25.14 10.84
N ALA A 109 30.49 26.31 11.19
CA ALA A 109 29.74 27.35 11.88
C ALA A 109 28.63 27.95 11.00
N GLN A 110 28.85 28.09 9.69
CA GLN A 110 27.84 28.52 8.73
C GLN A 110 26.75 27.44 8.58
N ALA A 111 27.14 26.18 8.36
CA ALA A 111 26.20 25.06 8.27
C ALA A 111 25.38 24.88 9.56
N ASP A 112 26.00 24.99 10.73
CA ASP A 112 25.30 24.89 12.02
C ASP A 112 24.16 25.90 12.13
N ALA A 113 24.39 27.14 11.69
CA ALA A 113 23.36 28.19 11.72
C ALA A 113 22.14 27.82 10.87
N VAL A 114 22.34 27.16 9.72
CA VAL A 114 21.26 26.72 8.82
C VAL A 114 20.53 25.52 9.40
N PHE A 115 21.24 24.49 9.87
CA PHE A 115 20.60 23.29 10.45
C PHE A 115 19.83 23.59 11.76
N ARG A 116 20.12 24.68 12.46
CA ARG A 116 19.29 25.15 13.59
C ARG A 116 17.85 25.47 13.20
N ILE A 117 17.55 25.67 11.91
CA ILE A 117 16.17 25.78 11.41
C ILE A 117 15.39 24.49 11.72
N LEU A 118 15.96 23.33 11.42
CA LEU A 118 15.37 22.02 11.73
C LEU A 118 15.25 21.80 13.24
N ASP A 119 16.28 22.18 14.01
CA ASP A 119 16.28 22.08 15.48
C ASP A 119 15.13 22.87 16.10
N ARG A 120 14.94 24.12 15.67
CA ARG A 120 13.87 25.01 16.16
C ARG A 120 12.49 24.50 15.78
N ALA A 121 12.36 23.93 14.58
CA ALA A 121 11.12 23.33 14.10
C ALA A 121 10.83 21.95 14.70
N ARG A 122 11.77 21.38 15.50
CA ARG A 122 11.69 20.01 16.01
C ARG A 122 11.43 19.00 14.88
N MET A 123 12.09 19.22 13.74
CA MET A 123 12.08 18.25 12.64
C MET A 123 13.03 17.11 13.03
N PRO A 124 12.60 15.83 12.95
CA PRO A 124 13.52 14.70 13.07
C PRO A 124 14.45 14.65 11.85
N TYR A 125 15.75 14.59 12.11
CA TYR A 125 16.73 14.41 11.04
C TYR A 125 17.99 13.70 11.53
N SER A 126 18.77 13.20 10.57
CA SER A 126 20.13 12.69 10.78
C SER A 126 21.11 13.41 9.86
N VAL A 127 22.36 13.51 10.30
CA VAL A 127 23.50 13.95 9.47
C VAL A 127 24.62 12.94 9.68
N LEU A 128 25.20 12.44 8.59
CA LEU A 128 26.43 11.66 8.58
C LEU A 128 27.56 12.52 7.97
N ALA A 129 28.84 12.16 8.17
CA ALA A 129 29.95 12.89 7.57
C ALA A 129 30.31 12.30 6.20
N GLY A 130 30.71 13.15 5.26
CA GLY A 130 31.32 12.75 4.00
C GLY A 130 32.83 12.98 3.96
N ASN A 131 33.48 12.72 2.83
CA ASN A 131 34.92 12.86 2.73
C ASN A 131 35.41 14.32 2.84
N HIS A 132 34.58 15.31 2.54
CA HIS A 132 34.90 16.74 2.69
C HIS A 132 34.68 17.26 4.12
N ASP A 133 34.01 16.50 4.97
CA ASP A 133 33.71 16.89 6.35
C ASP A 133 34.84 16.51 7.35
N ILE A 134 35.73 15.61 6.96
CA ILE A 134 36.70 14.93 7.83
C ILE A 134 38.06 14.66 7.14
N ASP A 135 39.03 14.12 7.89
CA ASP A 135 40.25 13.54 7.31
C ASP A 135 39.93 12.26 6.53
N ALA A 136 39.63 12.39 5.24
CA ALA A 136 39.17 11.30 4.37
C ALA A 136 40.19 10.18 4.14
N SER A 137 41.46 10.40 4.51
CA SER A 137 42.49 9.36 4.46
C SER A 137 42.29 8.25 5.49
N LYS A 138 41.39 8.47 6.45
CA LYS A 138 41.05 7.54 7.54
C LYS A 138 39.58 7.10 7.46
N ASP A 139 39.25 6.09 8.25
CA ASP A 139 37.88 5.77 8.63
C ASP A 139 37.47 6.56 9.89
N ASP A 140 36.35 6.18 10.50
CA ASP A 140 35.79 6.83 11.69
C ASP A 140 36.61 6.63 12.98
N THR A 141 37.82 6.05 12.90
CA THR A 141 38.80 6.02 14.00
C THR A 141 39.66 7.28 14.08
N ARG A 142 39.41 8.26 13.21
CA ARG A 142 40.17 9.51 13.03
C ARG A 142 40.26 10.45 14.24
N GLY A 143 39.44 10.26 15.28
CA GLY A 143 39.46 11.09 16.50
C GLY A 143 38.48 12.28 16.43
N ASP A 144 38.83 13.39 17.09
CA ASP A 144 37.97 14.59 17.11
C ASP A 144 38.02 15.36 15.78
N SER A 145 36.89 15.94 15.36
CA SER A 145 36.78 16.75 14.13
C SER A 145 35.82 17.92 14.30
N ALA A 146 35.91 18.90 13.39
CA ALA A 146 34.96 20.02 13.37
C ALA A 146 33.52 19.51 13.12
N TYR A 147 33.35 18.50 12.28
CA TYR A 147 32.10 17.77 12.11
C TYR A 147 31.52 17.28 13.45
N LEU A 148 32.27 16.51 14.27
CA LEU A 148 31.74 15.96 15.53
C LEU A 148 31.35 17.04 16.54
N ARG A 149 32.07 18.16 16.56
CA ARG A 149 31.74 19.29 17.45
C ARG A 149 30.40 19.94 17.08
N THR A 150 30.03 19.91 15.79
CA THR A 150 28.79 20.51 15.26
C THR A 150 27.64 19.51 15.15
N PHE A 151 27.87 18.35 14.57
CA PHE A 151 26.89 17.31 14.26
C PHE A 151 27.06 16.05 15.13
N GLY A 152 27.70 16.17 16.29
CA GLY A 152 27.78 15.07 17.25
C GLY A 152 26.46 14.79 17.98
N PRO A 153 26.40 13.70 18.78
CA PRO A 153 25.23 13.24 19.52
C PRO A 153 24.50 14.31 20.32
N GLN A 154 25.23 15.30 20.86
CA GLN A 154 24.67 16.41 21.62
C GLN A 154 23.54 17.13 20.88
N ARG A 155 23.58 17.18 19.55
CA ARG A 155 22.55 17.80 18.71
C ARG A 155 21.27 16.96 18.64
N PHE A 156 21.43 15.64 18.56
CA PHE A 156 20.33 14.71 18.29
C PHE A 156 19.68 14.13 19.55
N THR A 157 20.37 14.11 20.70
CA THR A 157 19.89 13.49 21.96
C THR A 157 18.52 13.97 22.46
N ARG A 158 18.06 15.14 22.03
CA ARG A 158 16.75 15.70 22.38
C ARG A 158 15.64 15.33 21.38
N MET A 159 15.99 14.73 20.25
CA MET A 159 15.02 14.24 19.27
C MET A 159 14.43 12.92 19.76
N ALA A 160 13.10 12.83 19.76
CA ALA A 160 12.41 11.61 20.17
C ALA A 160 12.75 10.38 19.31
N THR A 161 13.28 10.61 18.10
CA THR A 161 13.69 9.54 17.19
C THR A 161 15.10 9.04 17.47
N TYR A 162 15.97 9.81 18.15
CA TYR A 162 17.37 9.42 18.33
C TYR A 162 17.49 8.19 19.25
N GLY A 163 18.04 7.10 18.72
CA GLY A 163 18.20 5.83 19.44
C GLY A 163 19.60 5.66 20.05
N GLY A 164 20.61 6.30 19.47
CA GLY A 164 21.97 6.25 20.00
C GLY A 164 23.03 6.45 18.92
N SER A 165 24.28 6.46 19.35
CA SER A 165 25.45 6.57 18.50
C SER A 165 26.53 5.58 18.91
N THR A 166 27.43 5.31 17.97
CA THR A 166 28.70 4.62 18.23
C THR A 166 29.51 5.33 19.33
N PRO A 167 30.39 4.62 20.06
CA PRO A 167 31.23 5.24 21.09
C PRO A 167 32.12 6.39 20.59
N ASN A 168 32.60 6.30 19.33
CA ASN A 168 33.36 7.35 18.64
C ASN A 168 32.45 8.46 18.06
N LYS A 169 31.13 8.33 18.17
CA LYS A 169 30.09 9.35 17.91
C LYS A 169 29.81 9.67 16.44
N TYR A 170 30.49 9.04 15.49
CA TYR A 170 30.34 9.33 14.05
C TYR A 170 29.11 8.68 13.40
N ASN A 171 28.65 7.57 13.94
CA ASN A 171 27.48 6.84 13.41
C ASN A 171 26.32 6.93 14.40
N SER A 172 25.10 7.02 13.89
CA SER A 172 23.89 7.12 14.70
C SER A 172 22.74 6.30 14.13
N TYR A 173 21.76 5.98 14.96
CA TYR A 173 20.51 5.40 14.49
C TYR A 173 19.33 6.14 15.09
N HIS A 174 18.24 6.15 14.32
CA HIS A 174 16.99 6.77 14.69
C HIS A 174 15.84 5.79 14.48
N VAL A 175 14.85 5.83 15.37
CA VAL A 175 13.61 5.06 15.27
C VAL A 175 12.44 6.03 15.18
N PHE A 176 11.62 5.92 14.14
CA PHE A 176 10.41 6.73 13.97
C PHE A 176 9.19 5.86 13.69
N ARG A 177 7.99 6.39 13.99
CA ARG A 177 6.71 5.71 13.71
C ARG A 177 6.03 6.34 12.50
N ALA A 178 5.63 5.51 11.55
CA ALA A 178 4.89 5.90 10.35
C ALA A 178 4.13 4.70 9.78
N ALA A 179 2.97 4.92 9.15
CA ALA A 179 2.10 3.88 8.61
C ALA A 179 1.85 2.71 9.59
N GLY A 180 1.50 3.05 10.84
CA GLY A 180 1.14 2.11 11.89
C GLY A 180 2.30 1.29 12.48
N ARG A 181 3.55 1.54 12.05
CA ARG A 181 4.71 0.77 12.49
C ARG A 181 5.95 1.61 12.75
N GLN A 182 6.95 0.99 13.38
CA GLN A 182 8.26 1.59 13.60
C GLN A 182 9.23 1.25 12.48
N TRP A 183 10.11 2.20 12.16
CA TRP A 183 11.15 2.13 11.15
C TRP A 183 12.48 2.51 11.79
N LEU A 184 13.58 1.92 11.33
CA LEU A 184 14.92 2.27 11.76
C LEU A 184 15.67 2.95 10.62
N LEU A 185 16.19 4.14 10.85
CA LEU A 185 17.16 4.78 9.98
C LEU A 185 18.54 4.68 10.62
N LEU A 186 19.47 4.08 9.90
CA LEU A 186 20.85 3.89 10.31
C LEU A 186 21.74 4.83 9.49
N ALA A 187 22.30 5.86 10.13
CA ALA A 187 23.16 6.85 9.48
C ALA A 187 24.63 6.59 9.82
N MET A 188 25.37 6.16 8.79
CA MET A 188 26.76 5.70 8.89
C MET A 188 27.72 6.69 8.25
N ASP A 189 28.88 6.88 8.87
CA ASP A 189 29.94 7.84 8.49
C ASP A 189 30.56 7.57 7.11
N TRP A 190 31.42 8.48 6.64
CA TRP A 190 32.41 8.21 5.60
C TRP A 190 33.25 6.98 5.98
N ARG A 191 33.10 5.93 5.18
CA ARG A 191 33.85 4.67 5.27
C ARG A 191 33.92 4.09 6.69
N PRO A 192 32.80 3.55 7.23
CA PRO A 192 32.77 3.07 8.61
C PRO A 192 33.77 1.93 8.87
N SER A 193 34.45 1.98 10.03
CA SER A 193 35.36 0.93 10.49
C SER A 193 34.66 -0.41 10.75
N ASP A 194 35.43 -1.49 10.90
CA ASP A 194 34.90 -2.81 11.29
C ASP A 194 34.11 -2.74 12.60
N ALA A 195 34.55 -1.93 13.56
CA ALA A 195 33.89 -1.74 14.85
C ALA A 195 32.51 -1.08 14.69
N SER A 196 32.40 -0.11 13.79
CA SER A 196 31.13 0.58 13.50
C SER A 196 30.17 -0.27 12.69
N LEU A 197 30.65 -1.08 11.75
CA LEU A 197 29.83 -2.09 11.08
C LEU A 197 29.36 -3.18 12.06
N ALA A 198 30.19 -3.59 13.01
CA ALA A 198 29.78 -4.51 14.08
C ALA A 198 28.73 -3.88 15.01
N TRP A 199 28.89 -2.62 15.36
CA TRP A 199 27.88 -1.86 16.12
C TRP A 199 26.55 -1.78 15.36
N ALA A 200 26.58 -1.49 14.05
CA ALA A 200 25.38 -1.44 13.21
C ALA A 200 24.63 -2.78 13.20
N ARG A 201 25.33 -3.90 13.04
CA ARG A 201 24.74 -5.25 13.18
C ARG A 201 24.11 -5.45 14.56
N GLY A 202 24.77 -4.99 15.62
CA GLY A 202 24.23 -5.05 16.98
C GLY A 202 22.96 -4.22 17.16
N VAL A 203 22.90 -3.02 16.56
CA VAL A 203 21.70 -2.18 16.56
C VAL A 203 20.54 -2.88 15.83
N ILE A 204 20.78 -3.43 14.64
CA ILE A 204 19.75 -4.13 13.85
C ILE A 204 19.24 -5.35 14.63
N ALA A 205 20.15 -6.16 15.18
CA ALA A 205 19.79 -7.33 15.99
C ALA A 205 19.00 -6.99 17.26
N ALA A 206 19.26 -5.82 17.88
CA ALA A 206 18.48 -5.33 19.01
C ALA A 206 17.07 -4.84 18.63
N HIS A 207 16.80 -4.65 17.33
CA HIS A 207 15.53 -4.17 16.78
C HIS A 207 14.96 -5.15 15.74
N PRO A 208 14.73 -6.43 16.10
CA PRO A 208 14.55 -7.52 15.13
C PRO A 208 13.31 -7.43 14.25
N ARG A 209 12.39 -6.49 14.52
CA ARG A 209 11.12 -6.31 13.78
C ARG A 209 11.06 -5.02 12.96
N LEU A 210 12.13 -4.23 12.94
CA LEU A 210 12.11 -2.92 12.29
C LEU A 210 12.71 -3.01 10.88
N PRO A 211 12.00 -2.59 9.82
CA PRO A 211 12.65 -2.35 8.53
C PRO A 211 13.70 -1.25 8.68
N VAL A 212 14.82 -1.43 7.99
CA VAL A 212 15.99 -0.56 8.08
C VAL A 212 16.21 0.18 6.77
N ILE A 213 16.30 1.50 6.86
CA ILE A 213 16.84 2.39 5.82
C ILE A 213 18.28 2.72 6.22
N LEU A 214 19.24 2.35 5.37
CA LEU A 214 20.66 2.65 5.59
C LEU A 214 21.04 3.91 4.82
N THR A 215 21.60 4.90 5.49
CA THR A 215 22.29 6.02 4.85
C THR A 215 23.79 5.95 5.14
N THR A 216 24.60 6.16 4.12
CA THR A 216 26.06 6.17 4.19
C THR A 216 26.61 7.12 3.13
N HIS A 217 27.82 7.63 3.28
CA HIS A 217 28.34 8.54 2.26
C HIS A 217 28.74 7.80 0.96
N GLU A 218 29.43 6.66 1.08
CA GLU A 218 29.91 5.87 -0.06
C GLU A 218 29.30 4.46 -0.05
N LEU A 219 28.68 4.06 -1.17
CA LEU A 219 28.21 2.69 -1.38
C LEU A 219 28.20 2.28 -2.86
N VAL A 220 27.36 2.94 -3.68
CA VAL A 220 27.32 2.71 -5.13
C VAL A 220 27.71 3.97 -5.91
N ASN A 221 28.27 3.77 -7.10
CA ASN A 221 28.60 4.79 -8.09
C ASN A 221 27.79 4.56 -9.38
N ALA A 222 27.68 5.57 -10.24
CA ALA A 222 27.10 5.47 -11.58
C ALA A 222 27.89 6.30 -12.59
N ASP A 223 27.81 5.94 -13.87
CA ASP A 223 28.51 6.65 -14.95
C ASP A 223 27.56 7.63 -15.67
N HIS A 224 28.11 8.71 -16.24
CA HIS A 224 27.34 9.63 -17.08
C HIS A 224 26.62 8.91 -18.23
N GLY A 225 25.31 9.17 -18.35
CA GLY A 225 24.47 8.55 -19.37
C GLY A 225 24.04 7.11 -19.06
N ASN A 226 24.45 6.54 -17.93
CA ASN A 226 24.02 5.22 -17.47
C ASN A 226 23.47 5.28 -16.04
N PRO A 227 22.14 5.18 -15.84
CA PRO A 227 21.54 5.26 -14.52
C PRO A 227 21.73 4.00 -13.68
N THR A 228 22.34 2.94 -14.24
CA THR A 228 22.60 1.68 -13.54
C THR A 228 23.82 1.82 -12.66
N ALA A 229 23.61 1.80 -11.34
CA ALA A 229 24.69 1.92 -10.38
C ALA A 229 25.48 0.59 -10.19
N TYR A 230 26.72 0.70 -9.75
CA TYR A 230 27.61 -0.41 -9.38
C TYR A 230 28.32 -0.11 -8.06
N PHE A 231 28.71 -1.16 -7.32
CA PHE A 231 29.42 -0.99 -6.05
C PHE A 231 30.82 -0.42 -6.25
N THR A 232 31.23 0.44 -5.33
CA THR A 232 32.67 0.74 -5.17
C THR A 232 33.37 -0.37 -4.40
N ASP A 233 34.70 -0.34 -4.35
CA ASP A 233 35.48 -1.24 -3.52
C ASP A 233 35.05 -1.17 -2.04
N HIS A 234 34.83 0.04 -1.52
CA HIS A 234 34.28 0.20 -0.17
C HIS A 234 32.84 -0.27 -0.07
N GLY A 235 32.01 0.01 -1.08
CA GLY A 235 30.63 -0.43 -1.13
C GLY A 235 30.46 -1.95 -1.07
N ASN A 236 31.32 -2.70 -1.77
CA ASN A 236 31.36 -4.17 -1.68
C ASN A 236 31.62 -4.62 -0.23
N ARG A 237 32.54 -3.96 0.49
CA ARG A 237 32.78 -4.27 1.90
C ARG A 237 31.56 -4.01 2.78
N VAL A 238 30.85 -2.90 2.58
CA VAL A 238 29.62 -2.59 3.34
C VAL A 238 28.52 -3.59 3.00
N TRP A 239 28.40 -3.99 1.73
CA TRP A 239 27.48 -5.03 1.31
C TRP A 239 27.75 -6.35 2.05
N ASP A 240 28.97 -6.86 1.94
CA ASP A 240 29.36 -8.17 2.49
C ASP A 240 29.26 -8.20 4.02
N GLN A 241 29.64 -7.12 4.70
CA GLN A 241 29.73 -7.11 6.16
C GLN A 241 28.46 -6.64 6.87
N LEU A 242 27.53 -5.97 6.18
CA LEU A 242 26.34 -5.38 6.80
C LEU A 242 25.07 -5.68 6.01
N ILE A 243 25.01 -5.36 4.71
CA ILE A 243 23.73 -5.38 3.99
C ILE A 243 23.27 -6.81 3.69
N ASP A 244 24.15 -7.63 3.12
CA ASP A 244 23.80 -8.96 2.60
C ASP A 244 23.22 -9.89 3.66
N GLY A 245 23.80 -9.86 4.87
CA GLY A 245 23.38 -10.70 5.99
C GLY A 245 22.24 -10.15 6.85
N ASN A 246 21.73 -8.94 6.59
CA ASN A 246 20.68 -8.32 7.40
C ASN A 246 19.41 -8.08 6.56
N ASP A 247 18.49 -9.03 6.59
CA ASP A 247 17.25 -8.98 5.79
C ASP A 247 16.39 -7.73 6.04
N GLN A 248 16.54 -7.12 7.22
CA GLN A 248 15.87 -5.89 7.59
C GLN A 248 16.24 -4.68 6.70
N ILE A 249 17.43 -4.67 6.10
CA ILE A 249 17.85 -3.58 5.21
C ILE A 249 17.20 -3.80 3.84
N PHE A 250 16.35 -2.86 3.42
CA PHE A 250 15.63 -2.93 2.14
C PHE A 250 15.91 -1.73 1.23
N LEU A 251 16.37 -0.61 1.79
CA LEU A 251 16.69 0.62 1.07
C LEU A 251 18.01 1.19 1.59
N THR A 252 18.92 1.51 0.69
CA THR A 252 20.17 2.19 0.98
C THR A 252 20.30 3.47 0.17
N LEU A 253 20.78 4.55 0.80
CA LEU A 253 20.92 5.87 0.21
C LEU A 253 22.35 6.37 0.42
N ASN A 254 23.07 6.70 -0.66
CA ASN A 254 24.39 7.32 -0.57
C ASN A 254 24.57 8.55 -1.46
N GLY A 255 25.51 9.41 -1.06
CA GLY A 255 25.97 10.60 -1.78
C GLY A 255 27.31 10.34 -2.44
N HIS A 256 28.27 11.25 -2.28
CA HIS A 256 29.67 11.17 -2.71
C HIS A 256 29.92 11.23 -4.21
N PHE A 257 29.25 10.38 -5.00
CA PHE A 257 29.43 10.33 -6.44
C PHE A 257 28.29 11.01 -7.20
N TRP A 258 28.60 11.48 -8.39
CA TRP A 258 27.62 11.97 -9.36
C TRP A 258 28.02 11.48 -10.76
N PRO A 259 27.05 11.24 -11.67
CA PRO A 259 25.62 11.54 -11.58
C PRO A 259 24.83 10.58 -10.66
N PRO A 260 23.56 10.89 -10.32
CA PRO A 260 22.69 9.95 -9.60
C PRO A 260 22.51 8.65 -10.38
N GLY A 261 22.22 7.57 -9.65
CA GLY A 261 22.02 6.24 -10.22
C GLY A 261 21.34 5.30 -9.22
N ARG A 262 20.90 4.13 -9.69
CA ARG A 262 20.30 3.12 -8.81
C ARG A 262 20.56 1.71 -9.30
N VAL A 263 20.50 0.76 -8.37
CA VAL A 263 20.56 -0.66 -8.68
C VAL A 263 19.83 -1.46 -7.61
N THR A 264 19.25 -2.61 -7.99
CA THR A 264 18.69 -3.58 -7.03
C THR A 264 19.62 -4.79 -6.93
N ARG A 265 19.77 -5.32 -5.71
CA ARG A 265 20.50 -6.55 -5.42
C ARG A 265 19.68 -7.42 -4.47
N THR A 266 19.79 -8.73 -4.63
CA THR A 266 19.14 -9.69 -3.74
C THR A 266 20.09 -10.04 -2.60
N ASN A 267 19.61 -9.94 -1.36
CA ASN A 267 20.37 -10.28 -0.16
C ASN A 267 20.41 -11.81 0.09
N ALA A 268 21.16 -12.25 1.09
CA ALA A 268 21.26 -13.67 1.48
C ALA A 268 19.93 -14.31 1.93
N ALA A 269 18.92 -13.51 2.29
CA ALA A 269 17.57 -13.97 2.61
C ALA A 269 16.67 -14.15 1.37
N GLY A 270 17.17 -13.82 0.17
CA GLY A 270 16.44 -13.93 -1.09
C GLY A 270 15.53 -12.74 -1.39
N ASN A 271 15.65 -11.63 -0.65
CA ASN A 271 14.84 -10.44 -0.82
C ASN A 271 15.62 -9.30 -1.48
N ASP A 272 14.91 -8.45 -2.21
CA ASP A 272 15.49 -7.27 -2.86
C ASP A 272 15.91 -6.18 -1.85
N VAL A 273 17.04 -5.55 -2.17
CA VAL A 273 17.58 -4.34 -1.55
C VAL A 273 17.78 -3.30 -2.64
N HIS A 274 17.17 -2.12 -2.46
CA HIS A 274 17.25 -1.01 -3.40
C HIS A 274 18.39 -0.07 -3.01
N LEU A 275 19.37 0.11 -3.90
CA LEU A 275 20.54 0.95 -3.66
C LEU A 275 20.51 2.18 -4.53
N HIS A 276 20.38 3.36 -3.92
CA HIS A 276 20.24 4.62 -4.64
C HIS A 276 21.40 5.59 -4.33
N LEU A 277 22.07 6.02 -5.40
CA LEU A 277 22.99 7.15 -5.40
C LEU A 277 22.21 8.44 -5.66
N THR A 278 22.36 9.41 -4.74
CA THR A 278 21.70 10.71 -4.79
C THR A 278 22.72 11.80 -4.51
N ASN A 279 23.16 12.51 -5.54
CA ASN A 279 24.00 13.69 -5.42
C ASN A 279 23.73 14.63 -6.60
N TYR A 280 23.64 15.93 -6.32
CA TYR A 280 23.31 16.99 -7.27
C TYR A 280 24.29 18.16 -7.24
N GLN A 281 25.39 18.07 -6.51
CA GLN A 281 26.32 19.19 -6.31
C GLN A 281 26.90 19.73 -7.63
N ASP A 282 26.95 18.91 -8.68
CA ASP A 282 27.45 19.26 -10.01
C ASP A 282 26.47 20.14 -10.82
N ARG A 283 25.23 20.27 -10.37
CA ARG A 283 24.17 21.02 -11.07
C ARG A 283 24.18 22.51 -10.76
N TYR A 284 23.30 23.25 -11.43
CA TYR A 284 23.19 24.71 -11.33
C TYR A 284 23.21 25.20 -9.87
N TYR A 285 24.04 26.21 -9.62
CA TYR A 285 24.19 26.87 -8.33
C TYR A 285 24.58 25.92 -7.19
N GLY A 286 25.55 25.03 -7.46
CA GLY A 286 26.01 24.02 -6.49
C GLY A 286 24.91 23.01 -6.13
N GLY A 287 24.10 22.63 -7.13
CA GLY A 287 22.93 21.78 -6.94
C GLY A 287 21.69 22.46 -6.38
N SER A 288 21.73 23.77 -6.08
CA SER A 288 20.58 24.55 -5.59
C SER A 288 19.88 23.93 -4.36
N ALA A 289 20.64 23.18 -3.54
CA ALA A 289 20.13 22.37 -2.43
C ALA A 289 18.92 21.49 -2.80
N MET A 290 18.96 20.86 -3.98
CA MET A 290 17.94 19.90 -4.40
C MET A 290 17.73 18.82 -3.34
N ILE A 291 16.47 18.45 -3.13
CA ILE A 291 16.07 17.38 -2.23
C ILE A 291 15.40 16.27 -3.01
N ARG A 292 15.54 15.04 -2.53
CA ARG A 292 14.82 13.89 -3.05
C ARG A 292 13.80 13.41 -2.01
N LEU A 293 12.54 13.31 -2.40
CA LEU A 293 11.43 12.88 -1.56
C LEU A 293 11.09 11.43 -1.86
N TYR A 294 10.99 10.61 -0.82
CA TYR A 294 10.57 9.22 -0.88
C TYR A 294 9.19 9.10 -0.24
N HIS A 295 8.15 8.95 -1.06
CA HIS A 295 6.77 8.80 -0.64
C HIS A 295 6.42 7.33 -0.52
N PHE A 296 6.48 6.81 0.70
CA PHE A 296 6.05 5.46 1.01
C PHE A 296 4.53 5.41 0.98
N ASP A 297 3.97 4.41 0.30
CA ASP A 297 2.54 4.15 0.24
C ASP A 297 2.28 2.65 0.41
N LEU A 298 1.99 2.26 1.65
CA LEU A 298 1.79 0.88 2.03
C LEU A 298 0.47 0.33 1.46
N ALA A 299 -0.51 1.19 1.18
CA ALA A 299 -1.75 0.76 0.56
C ALA A 299 -1.57 0.43 -0.94
N ARG A 300 -0.64 1.12 -1.62
CA ARG A 300 -0.27 0.85 -3.01
C ARG A 300 0.94 -0.08 -3.17
N ASN A 301 1.54 -0.55 -2.08
CA ASN A 301 2.78 -1.34 -2.12
C ASN A 301 3.85 -0.70 -3.02
N THR A 302 4.08 0.61 -2.83
CA THR A 302 4.97 1.40 -3.69
C THR A 302 5.71 2.48 -2.89
N ILE A 303 6.94 2.79 -3.29
CA ILE A 303 7.66 4.00 -2.90
C ILE A 303 7.80 4.88 -4.14
N ASP A 304 7.13 6.04 -4.15
CA ASP A 304 7.30 7.02 -5.23
C ASP A 304 8.43 7.99 -4.88
N VAL A 305 9.33 8.22 -5.82
CA VAL A 305 10.52 9.06 -5.65
C VAL A 305 10.43 10.25 -6.59
N GLU A 306 10.63 11.46 -6.05
CA GLU A 306 10.75 12.68 -6.84
C GLU A 306 11.91 13.56 -6.35
N THR A 307 12.47 14.36 -7.25
CA THR A 307 13.59 15.26 -6.96
C THR A 307 13.23 16.68 -7.39
N ILE A 308 13.36 17.63 -6.47
CA ILE A 308 12.97 19.03 -6.67
C ILE A 308 14.01 19.99 -6.09
N ALA A 309 14.02 21.24 -6.57
CA ALA A 309 14.82 22.34 -6.04
C ALA A 309 13.90 23.39 -5.36
N PRO A 310 13.60 23.27 -4.05
CA PRO A 310 12.70 24.18 -3.35
C PRO A 310 13.09 25.66 -3.46
N TRP A 311 14.39 25.95 -3.43
CA TRP A 311 14.90 27.31 -3.59
C TRP A 311 14.48 27.94 -4.92
N ILE A 312 14.56 27.18 -6.02
CA ILE A 312 14.15 27.64 -7.34
C ILE A 312 12.62 27.74 -7.42
N ILE A 313 11.89 26.77 -6.86
CA ILE A 313 10.42 26.78 -6.77
C ILE A 313 9.93 28.08 -6.10
N GLY A 314 10.61 28.50 -5.03
CA GLY A 314 10.29 29.72 -4.28
C GLY A 314 10.61 31.03 -4.99
N GLN A 315 11.36 31.02 -6.10
CA GLN A 315 11.66 32.23 -6.87
C GLN A 315 10.46 32.69 -7.70
N ASP A 316 10.33 34.01 -7.85
CA ASP A 316 9.39 34.65 -8.78
C ASP A 316 9.61 34.09 -10.20
N PRO A 317 8.60 33.41 -10.80
CA PRO A 317 8.71 32.85 -12.14
C PRO A 317 9.18 33.87 -13.20
N ALA A 318 8.81 35.15 -13.05
CA ALA A 318 9.20 36.19 -14.00
C ALA A 318 10.68 36.58 -13.92
N ARG A 319 11.40 36.14 -12.87
CA ARG A 319 12.80 36.49 -12.60
C ARG A 319 13.76 35.31 -12.67
N ARG A 320 13.27 34.09 -12.91
CA ARG A 320 14.13 32.91 -12.99
C ARG A 320 15.00 32.96 -14.24
N SER A 321 16.26 32.54 -14.08
CA SER A 321 17.14 32.34 -15.22
C SER A 321 16.73 31.10 -16.01
N GLN A 322 17.16 30.99 -17.26
CA GLN A 322 16.93 29.79 -18.07
C GLN A 322 17.52 28.52 -17.42
N LEU A 323 18.68 28.65 -16.76
CA LEU A 323 19.29 27.55 -16.03
C LEU A 323 18.43 27.13 -14.83
N ALA A 324 17.92 28.11 -14.07
CA ALA A 324 17.04 27.83 -12.95
C ALA A 324 15.75 27.13 -13.40
N GLU A 325 15.12 27.58 -14.49
CA GLU A 325 13.88 27.00 -15.01
C GLU A 325 14.03 25.50 -15.36
N GLY A 326 15.20 25.10 -15.86
CA GLY A 326 15.50 23.70 -16.19
C GLY A 326 15.76 22.78 -14.99
N GLU A 327 15.90 23.34 -13.78
CA GLU A 327 16.37 22.64 -12.57
C GLU A 327 15.33 22.65 -11.43
N ILE A 328 14.10 23.12 -11.71
CA ILE A 328 12.98 23.15 -10.74
C ILE A 328 12.66 21.75 -10.22
N GLU A 329 12.56 20.80 -11.15
CA GLU A 329 12.29 19.38 -10.90
C GLU A 329 13.07 18.54 -11.90
N LEU A 330 13.58 17.39 -11.45
CA LEU A 330 14.26 16.43 -12.31
C LEU A 330 13.30 15.30 -12.64
N THR A 331 13.05 15.08 -13.93
CA THR A 331 11.96 14.21 -14.42
C THR A 331 12.42 12.98 -15.19
N ASP A 332 13.73 12.76 -15.31
CA ASP A 332 14.27 11.53 -15.89
C ASP A 332 14.08 10.33 -14.96
N ASP A 333 14.19 9.12 -15.52
CA ASP A 333 13.92 7.83 -14.84
C ASP A 333 14.84 7.53 -13.65
N THR A 334 15.89 8.33 -13.45
CA THR A 334 16.82 8.24 -12.31
C THR A 334 16.40 9.15 -11.17
N ASN A 335 15.62 10.19 -11.45
CA ASN A 335 15.25 11.24 -10.51
C ASN A 335 13.76 11.31 -10.19
N ARG A 336 12.92 10.70 -11.03
CA ARG A 336 11.49 10.52 -10.80
C ARG A 336 11.06 9.11 -11.20
N PHE A 337 10.78 8.25 -10.22
CA PHE A 337 10.45 6.84 -10.45
C PHE A 337 9.65 6.25 -9.30
N SER A 338 9.08 5.07 -9.52
CA SER A 338 8.41 4.29 -8.48
C SER A 338 9.15 2.98 -8.23
N VAL A 339 9.20 2.56 -6.97
CA VAL A 339 9.71 1.24 -6.54
C VAL A 339 8.51 0.40 -6.09
N PRO A 340 8.09 -0.61 -6.86
CA PRO A 340 7.07 -1.54 -6.39
C PRO A 340 7.67 -2.38 -5.26
N LEU A 341 6.96 -2.44 -4.12
CA LEU A 341 7.40 -3.17 -2.94
C LEU A 341 6.17 -3.61 -2.15
N ASP A 342 5.83 -4.90 -2.21
CA ASP A 342 4.86 -5.47 -1.28
C ASP A 342 5.50 -5.48 0.12
N PHE A 343 5.12 -4.51 0.95
CA PHE A 343 5.78 -4.31 2.25
C PHE A 343 5.53 -5.49 3.19
N ASP A 344 4.34 -6.08 3.14
CA ASP A 344 3.97 -7.17 4.03
C ASP A 344 4.73 -8.43 3.66
N GLN A 345 4.81 -8.75 2.37
CA GLN A 345 5.64 -9.83 1.86
C GLN A 345 7.13 -9.58 2.12
N ARG A 346 7.63 -8.37 1.80
CA ARG A 346 9.05 -8.02 1.95
C ARG A 346 9.52 -8.19 3.39
N PHE A 347 8.67 -7.91 4.36
CA PHE A 347 9.03 -7.91 5.77
C PHE A 347 8.51 -9.14 6.54
N ALA A 348 7.83 -10.08 5.88
CA ALA A 348 7.23 -11.26 6.52
C ALA A 348 8.25 -12.10 7.31
N GLY A 349 9.51 -12.14 6.87
CA GLY A 349 10.58 -12.92 7.50
C GLY A 349 10.98 -12.45 8.90
N PHE A 350 10.77 -11.18 9.23
CA PHE A 350 11.22 -10.60 10.51
C PHE A 350 10.15 -9.73 11.21
N ALA A 351 9.14 -9.27 10.48
CA ALA A 351 8.03 -8.47 10.98
C ALA A 351 6.70 -8.90 10.35
N PRO A 352 6.28 -10.17 10.54
CA PRO A 352 5.03 -10.67 9.97
C PRO A 352 3.83 -9.90 10.53
N ILE A 353 2.83 -9.67 9.68
CA ILE A 353 1.51 -9.20 10.14
C ILE A 353 0.89 -10.30 11.02
N PRO A 354 0.50 -9.98 12.26
CA PRO A 354 -0.25 -10.92 13.07
C PRO A 354 -1.58 -11.25 12.40
N VAL A 355 -1.77 -12.52 12.04
CA VAL A 355 -3.07 -13.04 11.61
C VAL A 355 -4.07 -12.89 12.77
N ARG A 356 -5.28 -12.41 12.48
CA ARG A 356 -6.33 -12.28 13.49
C ARG A 356 -6.61 -13.67 14.10
N PRO A 357 -6.81 -13.82 15.42
CA PRO A 357 -7.14 -15.12 15.99
C PRO A 357 -8.42 -15.68 15.39
N ALA A 358 -8.44 -17.00 15.15
CA ALA A 358 -9.63 -17.69 14.65
C ALA A 358 -10.82 -17.42 15.57
N ARG A 359 -11.97 -17.09 14.98
CA ARG A 359 -13.20 -16.80 15.71
C ARG A 359 -14.14 -18.00 15.65
N PRO A 360 -14.58 -18.56 16.79
CA PRO A 360 -15.51 -19.68 16.82
C PRO A 360 -16.80 -19.36 16.08
N ALA A 361 -17.29 -20.29 15.26
CA ALA A 361 -18.48 -20.09 14.43
C ALA A 361 -19.68 -19.55 15.23
N ARG A 362 -19.90 -20.09 16.45
CA ARG A 362 -20.97 -19.66 17.37
C ARG A 362 -20.97 -18.16 17.72
N GLN A 363 -19.81 -17.50 17.68
CA GLN A 363 -19.71 -16.06 17.96
C GLN A 363 -20.13 -15.22 16.76
N LEU A 364 -20.12 -15.81 15.56
CA LEU A 364 -20.46 -15.13 14.31
C LEU A 364 -21.87 -15.46 13.82
N VAL A 365 -22.63 -16.25 14.58
CA VAL A 365 -24.06 -16.43 14.37
C VAL A 365 -24.79 -15.24 15.00
N VAL A 366 -25.13 -14.25 14.17
CA VAL A 366 -25.90 -13.06 14.58
C VAL A 366 -27.41 -13.31 14.47
N PRO A 367 -28.28 -12.55 15.15
CA PRO A 367 -29.73 -12.69 15.01
C PRO A 367 -30.18 -12.59 13.55
N GLY A 368 -30.94 -13.60 13.11
CA GLY A 368 -31.39 -13.77 11.72
C GLY A 368 -30.46 -14.60 10.83
N THR A 369 -29.35 -15.14 11.34
CA THR A 369 -28.50 -16.06 10.56
C THR A 369 -29.26 -17.36 10.28
N VAL A 370 -29.39 -17.71 9.01
CA VAL A 370 -30.13 -18.91 8.55
C VAL A 370 -29.23 -19.93 7.87
N ALA A 371 -28.04 -19.52 7.43
CA ALA A 371 -27.01 -20.44 7.01
C ALA A 371 -25.65 -19.85 7.36
N TYR A 372 -24.75 -20.67 7.90
CA TYR A 372 -23.35 -20.30 8.03
C TYR A 372 -22.48 -21.53 7.80
N TRP A 373 -21.80 -21.55 6.66
CA TRP A 373 -20.94 -22.63 6.22
C TRP A 373 -19.49 -22.20 6.28
N ARG A 374 -18.64 -23.05 6.85
CA ARG A 374 -17.20 -22.85 6.91
C ARG A 374 -16.51 -23.96 6.12
N PHE A 375 -15.46 -23.60 5.40
CA PHE A 375 -14.67 -24.50 4.56
C PHE A 375 -13.23 -24.60 5.10
N ASP A 376 -13.10 -24.58 6.42
CA ASP A 376 -11.81 -24.54 7.14
C ASP A 376 -11.43 -25.90 7.78
N GLY A 377 -12.21 -26.94 7.49
CA GLY A 377 -11.96 -28.32 7.91
C GLY A 377 -11.42 -29.21 6.80
N PRO A 378 -11.09 -30.47 7.11
CA PRO A 378 -10.78 -31.46 6.08
C PRO A 378 -11.96 -31.61 5.12
N LEU A 379 -11.66 -31.94 3.86
CA LEU A 379 -12.67 -32.20 2.84
C LEU A 379 -13.64 -33.29 3.32
N ALA A 380 -14.93 -33.03 3.22
CA ALA A 380 -15.99 -33.93 3.65
C ALA A 380 -17.16 -33.94 2.65
N ASP A 381 -17.95 -35.01 2.67
CA ASP A 381 -19.15 -35.11 1.83
C ASP A 381 -20.29 -34.19 2.28
N GLN A 382 -20.25 -33.73 3.53
CA GLN A 382 -21.23 -32.80 4.09
C GLN A 382 -20.53 -31.65 4.82
N VAL A 383 -21.01 -30.43 4.60
CA VAL A 383 -20.61 -29.22 5.33
C VAL A 383 -21.70 -28.88 6.34
N THR A 384 -21.29 -28.68 7.59
CA THR A 384 -22.21 -28.37 8.69
C THR A 384 -22.72 -26.92 8.56
N ASP A 385 -24.01 -26.72 8.77
CA ASP A 385 -24.58 -25.39 8.96
C ASP A 385 -24.43 -24.97 10.43
N HIS A 386 -23.55 -24.00 10.67
CA HIS A 386 -23.28 -23.46 12.00
C HIS A 386 -24.38 -22.52 12.52
N SER A 387 -25.37 -22.15 11.70
CA SER A 387 -26.52 -21.34 12.15
C SER A 387 -27.47 -22.11 13.07
N GLY A 388 -27.44 -23.45 13.01
CA GLY A 388 -28.37 -24.32 13.72
C GLY A 388 -29.75 -24.45 13.07
N GLN A 389 -29.94 -23.97 11.84
CA GLN A 389 -31.21 -24.06 11.11
C GLN A 389 -31.32 -25.29 10.20
N GLY A 390 -30.32 -26.18 10.21
CA GLY A 390 -30.34 -27.45 9.49
C GLY A 390 -30.07 -27.33 7.99
N ASN A 391 -29.54 -26.20 7.51
CA ASN A 391 -29.26 -25.97 6.10
C ASN A 391 -27.91 -26.54 5.67
N HIS A 392 -27.61 -27.79 6.03
CA HIS A 392 -26.36 -28.46 5.69
C HIS A 392 -26.15 -28.52 4.17
N LEU A 393 -24.89 -28.48 3.73
CA LEU A 393 -24.55 -28.69 2.32
C LEU A 393 -24.00 -30.10 2.11
N THR A 394 -24.34 -30.72 0.98
CA THR A 394 -23.79 -31.99 0.51
C THR A 394 -22.97 -31.75 -0.76
N ARG A 395 -21.80 -32.38 -0.84
CA ARG A 395 -20.92 -32.30 -1.99
C ARG A 395 -21.45 -33.08 -3.18
N VAL A 396 -21.31 -32.50 -4.36
CA VAL A 396 -21.61 -33.12 -5.66
C VAL A 396 -20.38 -32.96 -6.54
N ASP A 397 -19.78 -34.09 -6.91
CA ASP A 397 -18.64 -34.10 -7.84
C ASP A 397 -19.14 -34.12 -9.29
N LEU A 398 -18.46 -33.35 -10.14
CA LEU A 398 -18.60 -33.35 -11.59
C LEU A 398 -17.48 -34.19 -12.22
N THR A 399 -17.34 -34.11 -13.55
CA THR A 399 -16.29 -34.87 -14.25
C THR A 399 -14.90 -34.33 -13.93
N SER A 400 -14.04 -35.16 -13.33
CA SER A 400 -12.62 -34.86 -13.01
C SER A 400 -12.35 -33.65 -12.09
N ASN A 401 -11.20 -33.65 -11.41
CA ASN A 401 -10.66 -32.54 -10.61
C ASN A 401 -11.62 -31.96 -9.54
N GLY A 402 -12.01 -32.73 -8.54
CA GLY A 402 -12.95 -32.29 -7.50
C GLY A 402 -12.46 -31.20 -6.54
N ILE A 403 -13.29 -30.90 -5.53
CA ILE A 403 -12.96 -29.94 -4.46
C ILE A 403 -11.82 -30.50 -3.59
N THR A 404 -10.89 -29.65 -3.15
CA THR A 404 -9.80 -30.02 -2.24
C THR A 404 -9.73 -29.07 -1.05
N ALA A 405 -9.23 -29.54 0.11
CA ALA A 405 -8.96 -28.66 1.24
C ALA A 405 -7.66 -27.88 1.02
N SER A 406 -7.59 -26.64 1.49
CA SER A 406 -6.44 -25.77 1.37
C SER A 406 -6.15 -25.07 2.71
N PRO A 407 -4.87 -24.96 3.13
CA PRO A 407 -4.51 -24.16 4.30
C PRO A 407 -4.56 -22.65 4.02
N GLU A 408 -4.85 -22.23 2.77
CA GLU A 408 -4.91 -20.82 2.42
C GLU A 408 -6.18 -20.15 2.95
N PHE A 409 -6.06 -18.90 3.42
CA PHE A 409 -7.18 -18.11 3.93
C PHE A 409 -6.92 -16.60 3.84
N HIS A 410 -7.98 -15.80 3.83
CA HIS A 410 -7.89 -14.34 3.97
C HIS A 410 -7.56 -13.95 5.44
N PRO A 411 -6.64 -13.02 5.73
CA PRO A 411 -6.20 -12.70 7.10
C PRO A 411 -7.30 -12.29 8.09
N ASP A 412 -8.36 -11.63 7.61
CA ASP A 412 -9.53 -11.27 8.44
C ASP A 412 -10.60 -12.35 8.51
N GLN A 413 -10.48 -13.45 7.77
CA GLN A 413 -11.53 -14.45 7.77
C GLN A 413 -11.59 -15.22 9.11
N PRO A 414 -12.78 -15.57 9.61
CA PRO A 414 -12.93 -16.22 10.91
C PRO A 414 -12.29 -17.60 11.06
N GLY A 415 -12.36 -18.45 10.02
CA GLY A 415 -11.80 -19.79 9.97
C GLY A 415 -10.46 -19.82 9.23
N HIS A 416 -9.49 -20.60 9.68
CA HIS A 416 -8.12 -20.52 9.17
C HIS A 416 -7.80 -21.61 8.13
N ALA A 417 -8.65 -21.73 7.12
CA ALA A 417 -8.44 -22.56 5.93
C ALA A 417 -9.57 -22.29 4.91
N SER A 418 -9.46 -22.88 3.74
CA SER A 418 -10.47 -22.79 2.69
C SER A 418 -10.61 -24.11 1.94
N TRP A 419 -11.66 -24.24 1.14
CA TRP A 419 -11.72 -25.27 0.11
C TRP A 419 -11.45 -24.66 -1.25
N LEU A 420 -10.57 -25.31 -2.01
CA LEU A 420 -10.26 -25.01 -3.40
C LEU A 420 -11.20 -25.79 -4.31
N PHE A 421 -11.98 -25.05 -5.08
CA PHE A 421 -12.81 -25.57 -6.16
C PHE A 421 -12.00 -25.44 -7.45
N ALA A 422 -11.69 -26.57 -8.10
CA ALA A 422 -10.87 -26.59 -9.32
C ALA A 422 -11.71 -26.45 -10.61
N GLY A 423 -12.91 -25.87 -10.51
CA GLY A 423 -13.98 -25.96 -11.51
C GLY A 423 -13.61 -25.54 -12.94
N GLY A 424 -14.59 -25.69 -13.83
CA GLY A 424 -14.43 -25.29 -15.22
C GLY A 424 -15.68 -25.56 -16.04
N LYS A 425 -15.62 -25.12 -17.30
CA LYS A 425 -16.70 -25.23 -18.28
C LYS A 425 -16.26 -25.97 -19.54
N LYS A 426 -17.25 -26.48 -20.29
CA LYS A 426 -17.10 -27.13 -21.62
C LYS A 426 -16.10 -28.32 -21.64
N PRO A 427 -16.42 -29.46 -21.03
CA PRO A 427 -17.62 -29.78 -20.23
C PRO A 427 -17.49 -29.29 -18.78
N ALA A 428 -18.60 -29.31 -18.03
CA ALA A 428 -18.59 -29.00 -16.61
C ALA A 428 -17.70 -29.99 -15.84
N ARG A 429 -16.72 -29.47 -15.10
CA ARG A 429 -15.76 -30.24 -14.30
C ARG A 429 -15.64 -29.64 -12.91
N GLY A 430 -15.06 -30.38 -11.96
CA GLY A 430 -14.94 -29.90 -10.59
C GLY A 430 -15.92 -30.56 -9.64
N GLY A 431 -16.47 -29.75 -8.74
CA GLY A 431 -17.56 -30.12 -7.86
C GLY A 431 -18.20 -28.86 -7.30
N TYR A 432 -19.39 -29.01 -6.75
CA TYR A 432 -20.12 -27.97 -6.05
C TYR A 432 -20.80 -28.56 -4.81
N LEU A 433 -21.42 -27.72 -4.01
CA LEU A 433 -22.16 -28.13 -2.83
C LEU A 433 -23.62 -27.73 -2.99
N ARG A 434 -24.55 -28.50 -2.44
CA ARG A 434 -25.98 -28.17 -2.45
C ARG A 434 -26.65 -28.42 -1.11
N THR A 435 -27.67 -27.64 -0.83
CA THR A 435 -28.60 -27.96 0.27
C THR A 435 -29.39 -29.25 -0.02
N ALA A 436 -29.89 -29.90 1.04
CA ALA A 436 -30.88 -30.97 0.91
C ALA A 436 -32.19 -30.44 0.27
N ASP A 437 -32.98 -31.33 -0.32
CA ASP A 437 -34.21 -30.94 -1.03
C ASP A 437 -35.25 -30.29 -0.10
N ASP A 438 -35.29 -30.73 1.15
CA ASP A 438 -36.18 -30.26 2.21
C ASP A 438 -35.55 -29.20 3.14
N ALA A 439 -34.37 -28.69 2.81
CA ALA A 439 -33.70 -27.67 3.63
C ALA A 439 -34.57 -26.41 3.80
N PRO A 440 -34.78 -25.89 5.02
CA PRO A 440 -35.65 -24.73 5.26
C PRO A 440 -35.31 -23.49 4.42
N LEU A 441 -34.03 -23.27 4.14
CA LEU A 441 -33.53 -22.17 3.30
C LEU A 441 -34.13 -22.18 1.88
N ASN A 442 -34.52 -23.35 1.36
CA ASN A 442 -35.14 -23.49 0.04
C ASN A 442 -36.54 -22.85 -0.01
N ALA A 443 -37.26 -22.67 1.10
CA ALA A 443 -38.56 -22.01 1.04
C ALA A 443 -38.46 -20.48 1.17
N MET A 444 -37.30 -19.95 1.54
CA MET A 444 -37.18 -18.56 1.99
C MET A 444 -37.20 -17.55 0.84
N THR A 445 -37.91 -16.44 1.07
CA THR A 445 -38.08 -15.33 0.11
C THR A 445 -37.45 -14.01 0.54
N PHE A 446 -36.99 -13.89 1.80
CA PHE A 446 -36.23 -12.73 2.28
C PHE A 446 -36.87 -11.34 2.06
N THR A 447 -38.19 -11.22 2.10
CA THR A 447 -38.93 -9.96 1.84
C THR A 447 -38.69 -8.86 2.87
N LYS A 448 -38.06 -9.18 4.01
CA LYS A 448 -37.63 -8.21 5.04
C LYS A 448 -36.17 -7.76 4.87
N GLY A 449 -35.53 -8.12 3.77
CA GLY A 449 -34.12 -7.88 3.51
C GLY A 449 -33.25 -9.09 3.86
N TYR A 450 -31.98 -9.00 3.47
CA TYR A 450 -31.01 -10.06 3.66
C TYR A 450 -29.57 -9.53 3.61
N THR A 451 -28.64 -10.32 4.13
CA THR A 451 -27.22 -10.17 3.85
C THR A 451 -26.65 -11.53 3.47
N ILE A 452 -25.91 -11.60 2.37
CA ILE A 452 -25.15 -12.77 1.94
C ILE A 452 -23.71 -12.32 1.83
N GLU A 453 -22.78 -13.02 2.49
CA GLU A 453 -21.37 -12.65 2.46
C GLU A 453 -20.46 -13.87 2.40
N ALA A 454 -19.29 -13.71 1.82
CA ALA A 454 -18.31 -14.78 1.67
C ALA A 454 -16.87 -14.25 1.61
N PHE A 455 -15.91 -15.09 1.98
CA PHE A 455 -14.50 -14.88 1.65
C PHE A 455 -14.13 -15.69 0.42
N VAL A 456 -13.61 -15.03 -0.60
CA VAL A 456 -13.39 -15.61 -1.92
C VAL A 456 -12.02 -15.21 -2.45
N LYS A 457 -11.33 -16.14 -3.11
CA LYS A 457 -10.18 -15.87 -3.97
C LYS A 457 -10.39 -16.54 -5.31
N LEU A 458 -10.42 -15.76 -6.39
CA LEU A 458 -10.53 -16.31 -7.75
C LEU A 458 -9.19 -16.94 -8.16
N THR A 459 -9.25 -18.02 -8.94
CA THR A 459 -8.03 -18.65 -9.49
C THR A 459 -7.30 -17.70 -10.46
N ASP A 460 -5.96 -17.76 -10.46
CA ASP A 460 -5.08 -17.05 -11.40
C ASP A 460 -4.29 -18.05 -12.26
N ASP A 461 -5.02 -18.96 -12.90
CA ASP A 461 -4.48 -20.04 -13.73
C ASP A 461 -4.42 -19.69 -15.23
N GLY A 462 -4.82 -18.46 -15.59
CA GLY A 462 -4.91 -18.00 -16.97
C GLY A 462 -6.01 -18.68 -17.80
N ALA A 463 -6.86 -19.53 -17.21
CA ALA A 463 -7.95 -20.20 -17.91
C ALA A 463 -9.24 -19.36 -17.95
N ASP A 464 -10.10 -19.65 -18.93
CA ASP A 464 -11.39 -18.97 -19.07
C ASP A 464 -12.42 -19.54 -18.08
N HIS A 465 -12.68 -18.77 -17.03
CA HIS A 465 -13.71 -19.03 -16.04
C HIS A 465 -14.89 -18.05 -16.12
N ALA A 466 -15.09 -17.39 -17.27
CA ALA A 466 -16.18 -16.43 -17.44
C ALA A 466 -17.54 -17.06 -17.11
N TRP A 467 -18.34 -16.33 -16.33
CA TRP A 467 -19.69 -16.69 -15.88
C TRP A 467 -19.77 -17.81 -14.84
N GLN A 468 -18.68 -18.07 -14.11
CA GLN A 468 -18.71 -18.98 -12.97
C GLN A 468 -19.63 -18.48 -11.84
N GLY A 469 -20.45 -19.37 -11.29
CA GLY A 469 -21.32 -19.09 -10.15
C GLY A 469 -20.68 -19.45 -8.81
N LEU A 470 -20.70 -18.53 -7.85
CA LEU A 470 -20.29 -18.77 -6.47
C LEU A 470 -21.45 -19.28 -5.60
N LEU A 471 -22.61 -18.62 -5.68
CA LEU A 471 -23.82 -19.00 -4.96
C LEU A 471 -24.99 -18.82 -5.91
N SER A 472 -25.75 -19.87 -6.14
CA SER A 472 -26.96 -19.80 -6.94
C SER A 472 -28.07 -20.60 -6.30
N ARG A 473 -29.25 -20.53 -6.90
CA ARG A 473 -30.38 -21.33 -6.46
C ARG A 473 -31.03 -22.00 -7.64
N MET A 474 -31.18 -23.32 -7.55
CA MET A 474 -31.89 -24.10 -8.55
C MET A 474 -33.31 -23.58 -8.73
N GLY A 475 -33.80 -23.67 -9.98
CA GLY A 475 -35.08 -23.11 -10.39
C GLY A 475 -34.91 -21.85 -11.23
N THR A 476 -35.66 -21.80 -12.32
CA THR A 476 -35.63 -20.68 -13.27
C THR A 476 -36.68 -19.62 -12.93
N GLY A 477 -36.59 -18.45 -13.57
CA GLY A 477 -37.67 -17.47 -13.56
C GLY A 477 -39.03 -18.10 -13.91
N ALA A 478 -39.08 -18.95 -14.93
CA ALA A 478 -40.29 -19.69 -15.33
C ALA A 478 -40.82 -20.60 -14.21
N ASP A 479 -39.94 -21.35 -13.53
CA ASP A 479 -40.32 -22.21 -12.40
C ASP A 479 -40.94 -21.40 -11.25
N ALA A 480 -40.54 -20.13 -11.10
CA ALA A 480 -41.09 -19.19 -10.13
C ALA A 480 -42.26 -18.34 -10.68
N GLY A 481 -42.81 -18.68 -11.85
CA GLY A 481 -43.95 -18.00 -12.47
C GLY A 481 -43.63 -16.64 -13.08
N LYS A 482 -42.36 -16.34 -13.35
CA LYS A 482 -41.91 -15.08 -13.97
C LYS A 482 -41.97 -15.19 -15.49
N THR A 483 -42.31 -14.08 -16.14
CA THR A 483 -42.48 -13.99 -17.60
C THR A 483 -41.66 -12.85 -18.21
N GLY A 484 -40.59 -12.42 -17.51
CA GLY A 484 -39.74 -11.31 -17.89
C GLY A 484 -38.83 -11.62 -19.08
N SER A 485 -37.75 -10.85 -19.19
CA SER A 485 -36.88 -10.84 -20.37
C SER A 485 -36.15 -12.16 -20.64
N ASP A 486 -35.75 -12.89 -19.60
CA ASP A 486 -35.09 -14.20 -19.74
C ASP A 486 -35.54 -15.21 -18.66
N PRO A 487 -36.69 -15.87 -18.82
CA PRO A 487 -37.25 -16.75 -17.81
C PRO A 487 -36.46 -18.05 -17.59
N SER A 488 -35.40 -18.31 -18.37
CA SER A 488 -34.51 -19.47 -18.21
C SER A 488 -33.36 -19.22 -17.24
N GLU A 489 -33.09 -17.96 -16.89
CA GLU A 489 -32.09 -17.59 -15.89
C GLU A 489 -32.46 -18.11 -14.49
N PRO A 490 -31.47 -18.39 -13.62
CA PRO A 490 -31.69 -18.72 -12.22
C PRO A 490 -32.51 -17.67 -11.49
N VAL A 491 -33.34 -18.09 -10.53
CA VAL A 491 -34.02 -17.16 -9.61
C VAL A 491 -33.04 -16.36 -8.77
N VAL A 492 -31.85 -16.91 -8.50
CA VAL A 492 -30.75 -16.27 -7.77
C VAL A 492 -29.40 -16.72 -8.34
N ASN A 493 -28.54 -15.77 -8.67
CA ASN A 493 -27.17 -16.01 -9.08
C ASN A 493 -26.21 -14.92 -8.56
N LEU A 494 -25.23 -15.34 -7.75
CA LEU A 494 -24.02 -14.61 -7.40
C LEU A 494 -22.85 -15.25 -8.14
N GLY A 495 -22.24 -14.54 -9.07
CA GLY A 495 -21.16 -15.07 -9.89
C GLY A 495 -20.19 -14.01 -10.38
N PHE A 496 -19.32 -14.40 -11.31
CA PHE A 496 -18.28 -13.55 -11.87
C PHE A 496 -18.32 -13.57 -13.40
N SER A 497 -18.35 -12.41 -14.04
CA SER A 497 -18.35 -12.30 -15.51
C SER A 497 -16.98 -12.67 -16.13
N GLY A 498 -16.87 -12.59 -17.46
CA GLY A 498 -15.59 -12.80 -18.15
C GLY A 498 -14.49 -11.80 -17.80
N GLY A 499 -14.85 -10.59 -17.38
CA GLY A 499 -13.90 -9.63 -16.79
C GLY A 499 -13.77 -9.77 -15.28
N ARG A 500 -14.11 -10.94 -14.70
CA ARG A 500 -14.12 -11.20 -13.24
C ARG A 500 -14.93 -10.18 -12.43
N GLN A 501 -15.93 -9.54 -13.05
CA GLN A 501 -16.78 -8.59 -12.33
C GLN A 501 -17.81 -9.36 -11.52
N LEU A 502 -17.95 -9.01 -10.25
CA LEU A 502 -19.01 -9.56 -9.41
C LEU A 502 -20.38 -9.24 -10.02
N GLN A 503 -21.26 -10.24 -10.07
CA GLN A 503 -22.62 -10.13 -10.57
C GLN A 503 -23.57 -10.71 -9.54
N TRP A 504 -24.54 -9.92 -9.09
CA TRP A 504 -25.69 -10.40 -8.32
C TRP A 504 -26.95 -10.21 -9.14
N ALA A 505 -27.40 -11.28 -9.79
CA ALA A 505 -28.58 -11.33 -10.64
C ALA A 505 -29.70 -12.11 -9.94
N VAL A 506 -30.87 -11.50 -9.75
CA VAL A 506 -31.99 -12.10 -9.02
C VAL A 506 -33.33 -11.77 -9.64
N TYR A 507 -34.29 -12.66 -9.44
CA TYR A 507 -35.71 -12.35 -9.60
C TYR A 507 -36.30 -11.89 -8.26
N PRO A 508 -36.72 -10.62 -8.13
CA PRO A 508 -37.43 -10.15 -6.94
C PRO A 508 -38.80 -10.83 -6.81
N VAL A 509 -39.32 -10.94 -5.59
CA VAL A 509 -40.64 -11.55 -5.34
C VAL A 509 -41.73 -10.74 -6.03
N ASP A 510 -41.62 -9.42 -5.98
CA ASP A 510 -42.62 -8.44 -6.41
C ASP A 510 -42.50 -8.00 -7.87
N ARG A 511 -41.61 -8.62 -8.67
CA ARG A 511 -41.37 -8.24 -10.08
C ARG A 511 -41.30 -9.43 -11.01
N ASN A 512 -41.55 -9.18 -12.30
CA ASN A 512 -41.50 -10.21 -13.34
C ASN A 512 -40.15 -10.33 -14.05
N ASP A 513 -39.24 -9.37 -13.87
CA ASP A 513 -37.95 -9.34 -14.57
C ASP A 513 -36.77 -9.50 -13.62
N THR A 514 -35.65 -9.92 -14.18
CA THR A 514 -34.37 -10.07 -13.48
C THR A 514 -33.75 -8.70 -13.19
N PHE A 515 -33.02 -8.64 -12.09
CA PHE A 515 -32.34 -7.46 -11.58
C PHE A 515 -30.89 -7.79 -11.28
N THR A 516 -29.97 -6.96 -11.79
CA THR A 516 -28.53 -7.24 -11.68
C THR A 516 -27.77 -6.08 -11.06
N ASN A 517 -27.11 -6.35 -9.92
CA ASN A 517 -26.02 -5.52 -9.43
C ASN A 517 -24.70 -5.95 -10.08
N TRP A 518 -23.84 -4.97 -10.35
CA TRP A 518 -22.53 -5.20 -10.93
C TRP A 518 -21.42 -4.63 -10.06
N GLY A 519 -20.33 -5.40 -9.93
CA GLY A 519 -19.08 -4.95 -9.35
C GLY A 519 -18.08 -4.45 -10.38
N HIS A 520 -16.89 -4.12 -9.89
CA HIS A 520 -15.68 -3.93 -10.70
C HIS A 520 -14.95 -5.28 -10.89
N GLU A 521 -13.97 -5.30 -11.79
CA GLU A 521 -13.13 -6.49 -12.01
C GLU A 521 -12.36 -6.86 -10.75
N GLN A 522 -12.48 -8.11 -10.31
CA GLN A 522 -11.71 -8.62 -9.19
C GLN A 522 -10.34 -9.11 -9.66
N LEU A 523 -9.31 -8.88 -8.85
CA LEU A 523 -7.96 -9.38 -9.11
C LEU A 523 -7.93 -10.89 -8.84
N ALA A 524 -7.55 -11.66 -9.87
CA ALA A 524 -7.30 -13.08 -9.70
C ALA A 524 -6.11 -13.31 -8.77
N GLY A 525 -6.12 -14.38 -7.98
CA GLY A 525 -5.04 -14.69 -7.05
C GLY A 525 -5.10 -13.90 -5.73
N HIS A 526 -6.02 -12.94 -5.58
CA HIS A 526 -6.20 -12.16 -4.36
C HIS A 526 -7.47 -12.58 -3.62
N TRP A 527 -7.38 -12.65 -2.30
CA TRP A 527 -8.54 -12.82 -1.44
C TRP A 527 -9.28 -11.50 -1.26
N PHE A 528 -10.60 -11.59 -1.14
CA PHE A 528 -11.46 -10.49 -0.74
C PHE A 528 -12.67 -11.00 0.04
N HIS A 529 -13.22 -10.15 0.90
CA HIS A 529 -14.55 -10.33 1.47
C HIS A 529 -15.58 -9.69 0.54
N LEU A 530 -16.64 -10.40 0.21
CA LEU A 530 -17.78 -9.83 -0.50
C LEU A 530 -19.02 -9.88 0.37
N ALA A 531 -19.90 -8.88 0.22
CA ALA A 531 -21.24 -8.90 0.80
C ALA A 531 -22.28 -8.33 -0.16
N VAL A 532 -23.46 -8.95 -0.18
CA VAL A 532 -24.68 -8.47 -0.82
C VAL A 532 -25.65 -8.11 0.30
N VAL A 533 -25.97 -6.83 0.48
CA VAL A 533 -26.90 -6.35 1.50
C VAL A 533 -28.16 -5.86 0.83
N ASN A 534 -29.32 -6.39 1.18
CA ASN A 534 -30.62 -5.89 0.75
C ASN A 534 -31.42 -5.38 1.96
N ASP A 535 -31.82 -4.11 1.92
CA ASP A 535 -32.55 -3.42 2.99
C ASP A 535 -34.09 -3.58 2.90
N ALA A 536 -34.54 -4.66 2.25
CA ALA A 536 -35.90 -4.91 1.79
C ALA A 536 -36.35 -4.08 0.58
N ARG A 537 -35.52 -3.14 0.09
CA ARG A 537 -35.84 -2.34 -1.10
C ARG A 537 -34.71 -2.29 -2.11
N HIS A 538 -33.46 -2.17 -1.70
CA HIS A 538 -32.32 -2.04 -2.59
C HIS A 538 -31.22 -2.98 -2.16
N SER A 539 -30.59 -3.61 -3.15
CA SER A 539 -29.38 -4.41 -2.95
C SER A 539 -28.15 -3.54 -3.17
N THR A 540 -27.18 -3.61 -2.26
CA THR A 540 -25.86 -2.98 -2.37
C THR A 540 -24.80 -4.07 -2.29
N LEU A 541 -23.91 -4.08 -3.28
CA LEU A 541 -22.70 -4.91 -3.25
C LEU A 541 -21.58 -4.21 -2.50
N TYR A 542 -20.83 -4.99 -1.74
CA TYR A 542 -19.62 -4.59 -1.05
C TYR A 542 -18.47 -5.54 -1.39
N VAL A 543 -17.27 -4.98 -1.51
CA VAL A 543 -15.99 -5.72 -1.48
C VAL A 543 -15.15 -5.08 -0.38
N ASP A 544 -14.64 -5.88 0.55
CA ASP A 544 -13.86 -5.45 1.72
C ASP A 544 -14.51 -4.27 2.46
N ALA A 545 -15.80 -4.45 2.81
CA ALA A 545 -16.65 -3.44 3.43
C ALA A 545 -16.85 -2.13 2.64
N SER A 546 -16.36 -2.05 1.39
CA SER A 546 -16.48 -0.88 0.52
C SER A 546 -17.63 -1.03 -0.47
N PRO A 547 -18.60 -0.08 -0.50
CA PRO A 547 -19.75 -0.18 -1.41
C PRO A 547 -19.32 -0.01 -2.87
N LEU A 548 -19.88 -0.84 -3.74
CA LEU A 548 -19.65 -0.77 -5.19
C LEU A 548 -20.61 0.21 -5.87
N LEU A 549 -20.27 0.66 -7.08
CA LEU A 549 -21.03 1.72 -7.76
C LEU A 549 -22.30 1.24 -8.47
N ARG A 550 -22.23 0.14 -9.24
CA ARG A 550 -23.31 -0.28 -10.17
C ARG A 550 -24.41 -1.08 -9.45
N ASN A 551 -24.95 -0.47 -8.41
CA ASN A 551 -26.13 -0.94 -7.68
C ASN A 551 -27.37 -0.19 -8.20
N PRO A 552 -28.37 -0.87 -8.80
CA PRO A 552 -29.48 -0.15 -9.38
C PRO A 552 -30.39 0.47 -8.31
N SER A 553 -30.91 1.67 -8.58
CA SER A 553 -31.88 2.37 -7.73
C SER A 553 -33.30 1.80 -7.83
N THR A 554 -33.52 0.86 -8.73
CA THR A 554 -34.80 0.17 -8.90
C THR A 554 -35.08 -0.73 -7.70
N PRO A 555 -36.25 -0.63 -7.04
CA PRO A 555 -36.56 -1.48 -5.89
C PRO A 555 -36.56 -2.98 -6.23
N SER A 556 -35.94 -3.80 -5.39
CA SER A 556 -35.86 -5.25 -5.46
C SER A 556 -36.19 -5.84 -4.08
N ASN A 557 -37.41 -6.39 -3.93
CA ASN A 557 -37.86 -6.98 -2.67
C ASN A 557 -37.70 -8.50 -2.67
N GLY A 558 -36.84 -8.99 -1.78
CA GLY A 558 -36.65 -10.42 -1.56
C GLY A 558 -36.13 -11.18 -2.78
N LEU A 559 -36.23 -12.50 -2.70
CA LEU A 559 -35.75 -13.46 -3.70
C LEU A 559 -36.89 -14.41 -4.06
N ALA A 560 -37.18 -14.54 -5.35
CA ALA A 560 -38.11 -15.53 -5.85
C ALA A 560 -37.60 -16.96 -5.58
N THR A 561 -38.52 -17.90 -5.52
CA THR A 561 -38.25 -19.27 -5.09
C THR A 561 -39.11 -20.27 -5.86
N ALA A 562 -38.49 -21.35 -6.32
CA ALA A 562 -39.19 -22.55 -6.79
C ALA A 562 -39.19 -23.68 -5.74
N GLY A 563 -38.79 -23.40 -4.50
CA GLY A 563 -38.62 -24.41 -3.45
C GLY A 563 -37.42 -25.35 -3.65
N LYS A 564 -36.59 -25.11 -4.67
CA LYS A 564 -35.46 -25.97 -5.02
C LYS A 564 -34.15 -25.58 -4.28
N PRO A 565 -33.17 -26.51 -4.23
CA PRO A 565 -31.91 -26.33 -3.50
C PRO A 565 -31.07 -25.11 -3.90
N TRP A 566 -30.39 -24.53 -2.90
CA TRP A 566 -29.25 -23.65 -3.09
C TRP A 566 -27.99 -24.43 -3.48
N LEU A 567 -27.18 -23.82 -4.36
CA LEU A 567 -25.88 -24.31 -4.81
C LEU A 567 -24.76 -23.37 -4.35
N VAL A 568 -23.66 -23.91 -3.84
CA VAL A 568 -22.41 -23.21 -3.56
C VAL A 568 -21.32 -23.77 -4.46
N GLY A 569 -20.67 -22.92 -5.24
CA GLY A 569 -19.63 -23.30 -6.20
C GLY A 569 -20.16 -23.75 -7.57
N ALA A 570 -21.40 -23.41 -7.93
CA ALA A 570 -21.94 -23.57 -9.27
C ALA A 570 -23.08 -22.58 -9.55
N ASN A 571 -23.35 -22.35 -10.84
CA ASN A 571 -24.61 -21.80 -11.35
C ASN A 571 -25.27 -22.80 -12.30
N HIS A 572 -26.46 -22.45 -12.75
CA HIS A 572 -27.16 -23.18 -13.80
C HIS A 572 -27.74 -22.21 -14.82
N TYR A 573 -28.14 -22.72 -15.98
CA TYR A 573 -29.04 -22.04 -16.91
C TYR A 573 -30.07 -23.06 -17.37
N ASP A 574 -31.35 -22.70 -17.36
CA ASP A 574 -32.46 -23.63 -17.66
C ASP A 574 -32.38 -24.94 -16.85
N ASN A 575 -32.10 -24.83 -15.54
CA ASN A 575 -31.85 -25.95 -14.63
C ASN A 575 -30.67 -26.88 -15.01
N VAL A 576 -29.79 -26.50 -15.95
CA VAL A 576 -28.59 -27.25 -16.34
C VAL A 576 -27.33 -26.60 -15.75
N ILE A 577 -26.53 -27.38 -15.02
CA ILE A 577 -25.24 -26.94 -14.47
C ILE A 577 -24.15 -27.17 -15.53
N GLU A 578 -23.70 -26.10 -16.18
CA GLU A 578 -22.70 -26.16 -17.25
C GLU A 578 -21.28 -25.78 -16.80
N GLN A 579 -21.15 -25.23 -15.59
CA GLN A 579 -19.90 -24.73 -15.03
C GLN A 579 -19.90 -24.81 -13.50
N ALA A 580 -18.75 -25.18 -12.93
CA ALA A 580 -18.46 -25.01 -11.50
C ALA A 580 -17.46 -23.88 -11.25
N PHE A 581 -17.48 -23.35 -10.04
CA PHE A 581 -16.58 -22.32 -9.54
C PHE A 581 -15.12 -22.77 -9.54
N ALA A 582 -14.21 -21.86 -9.88
CA ALA A 582 -12.78 -22.04 -9.89
C ALA A 582 -12.12 -20.98 -8.99
N GLY A 583 -11.70 -21.41 -7.80
CA GLY A 583 -11.13 -20.53 -6.78
C GLY A 583 -11.26 -21.12 -5.38
N HIS A 584 -10.80 -20.35 -4.39
CA HIS A 584 -10.95 -20.70 -2.99
C HIS A 584 -12.21 -20.06 -2.41
N LEU A 585 -12.88 -20.80 -1.54
CA LEU A 585 -13.98 -20.32 -0.71
C LEU A 585 -13.64 -20.59 0.75
N GLY A 586 -13.59 -19.54 1.56
CA GLY A 586 -13.26 -19.64 2.98
C GLY A 586 -14.49 -19.94 3.84
N GLU A 587 -15.48 -19.05 3.78
CA GLU A 587 -16.74 -19.17 4.53
C GLU A 587 -17.88 -18.45 3.78
N LEU A 588 -19.13 -18.81 4.06
CA LEU A 588 -20.32 -18.14 3.54
C LEU A 588 -21.41 -18.04 4.61
N ARG A 589 -21.96 -16.84 4.83
CA ARG A 589 -23.05 -16.58 5.79
C ARG A 589 -24.25 -15.92 5.11
N ILE A 590 -25.45 -16.37 5.47
CA ILE A 590 -26.74 -15.79 5.03
C ILE A 590 -27.55 -15.36 6.26
N VAL A 591 -27.98 -14.10 6.26
CA VAL A 591 -28.74 -13.46 7.33
C VAL A 591 -30.02 -12.85 6.77
N THR A 592 -31.15 -12.97 7.47
CA THR A 592 -32.49 -12.51 7.04
C THR A 592 -32.74 -11.02 7.29
N ARG A 593 -31.70 -10.19 7.29
CA ARG A 593 -31.78 -8.73 7.44
C ARG A 593 -30.56 -8.07 6.82
N ALA A 594 -30.66 -6.78 6.54
CA ALA A 594 -29.49 -5.96 6.24
C ALA A 594 -28.54 -5.91 7.46
N LEU A 595 -27.25 -6.11 7.19
CA LEU A 595 -26.16 -5.90 8.13
C LEU A 595 -25.44 -4.60 7.76
N GLU A 596 -25.02 -3.87 8.78
CA GLU A 596 -24.05 -2.78 8.61
C GLU A 596 -22.63 -3.36 8.43
N PRO A 597 -21.69 -2.64 7.78
CA PRO A 597 -20.32 -3.13 7.59
C PRO A 597 -19.62 -3.58 8.88
N ALA A 598 -19.88 -2.91 10.01
CA ALA A 598 -19.34 -3.29 11.32
C ALA A 598 -19.88 -4.64 11.86
N GLN A 599 -20.85 -5.25 11.18
CA GLN A 599 -21.43 -6.55 11.51
C GLN A 599 -20.99 -7.66 10.53
N PHE A 600 -20.26 -7.32 9.46
CA PHE A 600 -19.74 -8.27 8.49
C PHE A 600 -18.72 -9.21 9.13
N LEU A 601 -18.44 -10.34 8.48
CA LEU A 601 -17.47 -11.31 8.97
C LEU A 601 -16.04 -10.73 9.04
N ASN A 602 -15.68 -9.75 8.21
CA ASN A 602 -14.36 -9.11 8.24
C ASN A 602 -14.22 -7.99 9.30
N ALA A 603 -15.32 -7.58 9.96
CA ALA A 603 -15.30 -6.55 11.01
C ALA A 603 -14.61 -7.02 12.31
#